data_AF-A0A533SDV0-F1
#
_entry.id   AF-A0A533SDV0-F1
#
_cell.length_a   1.000
_cell.length_b   1.000
_cell.length_c   1.000
_cell.angle_alpha   90.00
_cell.angle_beta   90.00
_cell.angle_gamma   90.00
#
_symmetry.space_group_name_H-M   'P 1'
#
loop_
_entity.id
_entity.type
_entity.pdbx_description
1 polymer ?
#
loop_
_entity_poly.entity_id
_entity_poly.type
_entity_poly.pdbx_seq_one_letter_code
_entity_poly.pdbx_strand_id
1 'polypeptide(L)'
;MIRSAGLSGTTVWVSRGDDSGTHSKEKSLWKSIGLDAKNLRTEPWYLEAGSGMTATLKLANEKRGYTLTDIGSYLLNFNNHNIDLVKLVESGKSMLNVYSAIAGNPRNANLTKANFEGSMLLIRYLVSNEGQDLFASFGVKDYGQSLFKPYLKLAESNSDPELTQWIHDLAFVDGSECPD
;
A
#
# COMPACT_ATOMS: atom_id res chain seq x y z
N MET A 1 -19.26 8.86 -2.40
CA MET A 1 -20.27 7.93 -1.83
C MET A 1 -20.03 7.64 -0.36
N ILE A 2 -18.88 7.09 0.05
CA ILE A 2 -18.58 6.77 1.47
C ILE A 2 -18.80 7.96 2.41
N ARG A 3 -18.19 9.13 2.11
CA ARG A 3 -18.38 10.34 2.91
C ARG A 3 -19.85 10.74 3.06
N SER A 4 -20.59 10.76 1.95
CA SER A 4 -22.01 11.13 1.96
C SER A 4 -22.83 10.19 2.85
N ALA A 5 -22.56 8.88 2.80
CA ALA A 5 -23.18 7.88 3.65
C ALA A 5 -22.77 8.00 5.13
N GLY A 6 -21.52 8.39 5.39
CA GLY A 6 -21.03 8.70 6.73
C GLY A 6 -21.72 9.93 7.34
N LEU A 7 -21.84 11.01 6.57
CA LEU A 7 -22.55 12.22 6.97
C LEU A 7 -24.05 11.99 7.21
N SER A 8 -24.66 11.04 6.50
CA SER A 8 -26.05 10.63 6.75
C SER A 8 -26.21 9.61 7.89
N GLY A 9 -25.13 9.23 8.57
CA GLY A 9 -25.15 8.30 9.71
C GLY A 9 -25.42 6.84 9.33
N THR A 10 -25.27 6.48 8.06
CA THR A 10 -25.60 5.13 7.55
C THR A 10 -24.41 4.17 7.54
N THR A 11 -23.20 4.69 7.68
CA THR A 11 -21.99 3.89 7.73
C THR A 11 -20.87 4.62 8.46
N VAL A 12 -19.77 3.91 8.70
CA VAL A 12 -18.55 4.47 9.26
C VAL A 12 -17.35 4.11 8.38
N TRP A 13 -16.34 4.96 8.43
CA TRP A 13 -15.00 4.70 7.95
C TRP A 13 -14.10 4.38 9.14
N VAL A 14 -13.42 3.25 9.11
CA VAL A 14 -12.47 2.84 10.16
C VAL A 14 -11.06 3.04 9.63
N SER A 15 -10.41 4.06 10.17
CA SER A 15 -9.00 4.37 9.95
C SER A 15 -8.11 3.52 10.85
N ARG A 16 -6.91 3.21 10.35
CA ARG A 16 -5.84 2.63 11.17
C ARG A 16 -5.44 3.55 12.32
N GLY A 17 -5.29 4.86 12.05
CA GLY A 17 -4.93 5.87 13.04
C GLY A 17 -3.58 5.67 13.73
N ASP A 18 -2.61 4.99 13.11
CA ASP A 18 -1.38 4.49 13.75
C ASP A 18 -0.06 4.95 13.09
N ASP A 19 -0.16 5.95 12.21
CA ASP A 19 0.95 6.49 11.38
C ASP A 19 1.73 5.47 10.54
N SER A 20 1.14 4.31 10.28
CA SER A 20 1.66 3.34 9.31
C SER A 20 1.60 3.85 7.86
N GLY A 21 2.22 3.08 6.95
CA GLY A 21 2.08 3.31 5.51
C GLY A 21 0.61 3.31 5.04
N THR A 22 -0.21 2.40 5.56
CA THR A 22 -1.66 2.35 5.25
C THR A 22 -2.38 3.60 5.73
N HIS A 23 -2.10 4.07 6.95
CA HIS A 23 -2.67 5.31 7.46
C HIS A 23 -2.21 6.53 6.62
N SER A 24 -0.94 6.56 6.22
CA SER A 24 -0.41 7.60 5.34
C SER A 24 -1.09 7.60 3.97
N LYS A 25 -1.33 6.42 3.40
CA LYS A 25 -2.05 6.25 2.14
C LYS A 25 -3.49 6.74 2.26
N GLU A 26 -4.20 6.32 3.30
CA GLU A 26 -5.55 6.80 3.60
C GLU A 26 -5.61 8.34 3.67
N LYS A 27 -4.72 8.96 4.47
CA LYS A 27 -4.62 10.42 4.58
C LYS A 27 -4.42 11.09 3.21
N SER A 28 -3.59 10.51 2.35
CA SER A 28 -3.38 11.02 0.99
C SER A 28 -4.64 10.95 0.11
N LEU A 29 -5.44 9.89 0.25
CA LEU A 29 -6.69 9.73 -0.49
C LEU A 29 -7.72 10.78 -0.07
N TRP A 30 -7.86 11.03 1.24
CA TRP A 30 -8.73 12.10 1.73
C TRP A 30 -8.29 13.48 1.26
N LYS A 31 -6.97 13.75 1.33
CA LYS A 31 -6.39 15.00 0.85
C LYS A 31 -6.65 15.23 -0.64
N SER A 32 -6.63 14.17 -1.45
CA SER A 32 -6.87 14.26 -2.90
C SER A 32 -8.26 14.78 -3.27
N ILE A 33 -9.23 14.66 -2.37
CA ILE A 33 -10.60 15.19 -2.54
C ILE A 33 -10.86 16.43 -1.66
N GLY A 34 -9.80 17.09 -1.18
CA GLY A 34 -9.87 18.33 -0.41
C GLY A 34 -10.24 18.16 1.06
N LEU A 35 -10.08 16.96 1.63
CA LEU A 35 -10.37 16.70 3.05
C LEU A 35 -9.08 16.51 3.85
N ASP A 36 -9.02 17.12 5.03
CA ASP A 36 -7.93 16.91 5.99
C ASP A 36 -8.35 15.87 7.03
N ALA A 37 -7.53 14.82 7.21
CA ALA A 37 -7.75 13.78 8.21
C ALA A 37 -7.81 14.35 9.65
N LYS A 38 -7.15 15.49 9.92
CA LYS A 38 -7.25 16.20 11.20
C LYS A 38 -8.65 16.72 11.49
N ASN A 39 -9.42 17.05 10.46
CA ASN A 39 -10.82 17.44 10.60
C ASN A 39 -11.71 16.20 10.62
N LEU A 40 -11.41 15.19 9.79
CA LEU A 40 -12.18 13.95 9.72
C LEU A 40 -12.24 13.22 11.06
N ARG A 41 -11.17 13.18 11.87
CA ARG A 41 -11.19 12.55 13.21
C ARG A 41 -12.21 13.15 14.19
N THR A 42 -12.74 14.34 13.93
CA THR A 42 -13.82 14.93 14.74
C THR A 42 -15.21 14.54 14.26
N GLU A 43 -15.30 13.90 13.09
CA GLU A 43 -16.55 13.44 12.50
C GLU A 43 -17.00 12.11 13.15
N PRO A 44 -18.27 11.97 13.56
CA PRO A 44 -18.76 10.75 14.20
C PRO A 44 -18.65 9.47 13.34
N TRP A 45 -18.60 9.63 12.01
CA TRP A 45 -18.51 8.52 11.06
C TRP A 45 -17.06 8.10 10.77
N TYR A 46 -16.05 8.80 11.30
CA TYR A 46 -14.64 8.47 11.10
C TYR A 46 -14.03 7.95 12.41
N LEU A 47 -13.69 6.67 12.45
CA LEU A 47 -13.22 5.99 13.64
C LEU A 47 -11.73 5.65 13.50
N GLU A 48 -10.88 6.16 14.38
CA GLU A 48 -9.47 5.75 14.45
C GLU A 48 -9.33 4.54 15.37
N ALA A 49 -8.87 3.41 14.83
CA ALA A 49 -8.68 2.18 15.60
C ALA A 49 -7.42 2.19 16.48
N GLY A 50 -6.43 3.03 16.15
CA GLY A 50 -5.15 3.15 16.85
C GLY A 50 -4.37 1.84 16.95
N SER A 51 -4.57 0.93 15.99
CA SER A 51 -4.12 -0.46 16.07
C SER A 51 -3.75 -1.04 14.70
N GLY A 52 -3.15 -2.24 14.71
CA GLY A 52 -2.71 -2.92 13.49
C GLY A 52 -3.87 -3.31 12.55
N MET A 53 -3.51 -3.73 11.34
CA MET A 53 -4.47 -3.96 10.25
C MET A 53 -5.54 -5.01 10.57
N THR A 54 -5.18 -6.10 11.24
CA THR A 54 -6.15 -7.13 11.66
C THR A 54 -7.21 -6.57 12.61
N ALA A 55 -6.82 -5.76 13.60
CA ALA A 55 -7.78 -5.16 14.54
C ALA A 55 -8.66 -4.13 13.85
N THR A 56 -8.08 -3.32 12.95
CA THR A 56 -8.83 -2.35 12.14
C THR A 56 -9.87 -3.03 11.23
N LEU A 57 -9.50 -4.13 10.57
CA LEU A 57 -10.42 -4.93 9.73
C LEU A 57 -11.55 -5.52 10.57
N LYS A 58 -11.25 -6.09 11.74
CA LYS A 58 -12.27 -6.63 12.65
C LYS A 58 -13.24 -5.54 13.11
N LEU A 59 -12.74 -4.36 13.48
CA LEU A 59 -13.59 -3.23 13.87
C LEU A 59 -14.47 -2.75 12.70
N ALA A 60 -13.93 -2.63 11.49
CA ALA A 60 -14.71 -2.30 10.30
C ALA A 60 -15.81 -3.34 10.03
N ASN A 61 -15.49 -4.62 10.22
CA ASN A 61 -16.42 -5.73 10.08
C ASN A 61 -17.56 -5.66 11.10
N GLU A 62 -17.24 -5.48 12.38
CA GLU A 62 -18.21 -5.33 13.47
C GLU A 62 -19.13 -4.12 13.26
N LYS A 63 -18.58 -3.00 12.77
CA LYS A 63 -19.33 -1.77 12.49
C LYS A 63 -20.07 -1.78 11.15
N ARG A 64 -19.90 -2.83 10.34
CA ARG A 64 -20.41 -2.89 8.96
C ARG A 64 -20.01 -1.63 8.17
N GLY A 65 -18.76 -1.22 8.37
CA GLY A 65 -18.18 -0.02 7.81
C GLY A 65 -17.17 -0.30 6.70
N TYR A 66 -16.46 0.75 6.31
CA TYR A 66 -15.44 0.74 5.28
C TYR A 66 -14.06 0.92 5.89
N THR A 67 -13.03 0.37 5.26
CA THR A 67 -11.63 0.63 5.65
C THR A 67 -10.72 0.46 4.43
N LEU A 68 -9.51 1.03 4.52
CA LEU A 68 -8.44 0.79 3.56
C LEU A 68 -7.50 -0.29 4.12
N THR A 69 -7.15 -1.28 3.30
CA THR A 69 -6.25 -2.36 3.69
C THR A 69 -5.38 -2.82 2.51
N ASP A 70 -4.23 -3.42 2.81
CA ASP A 70 -3.44 -4.14 1.81
C ASP A 70 -4.02 -5.54 1.57
N ILE A 71 -3.75 -6.10 0.38
CA ILE A 71 -4.36 -7.37 -0.04
C ILE A 71 -3.92 -8.56 0.82
N GLY A 72 -2.70 -8.54 1.35
CA GLY A 72 -2.19 -9.61 2.22
C GLY A 72 -2.95 -9.65 3.55
N SER A 73 -3.09 -8.50 4.21
CA SER A 73 -3.88 -8.38 5.44
C SER A 73 -5.35 -8.75 5.23
N TYR A 74 -5.95 -8.34 4.10
CA TYR A 74 -7.32 -8.73 3.75
C TYR A 74 -7.46 -10.25 3.64
N LEU A 75 -6.64 -10.88 2.79
CA LEU A 75 -6.74 -12.32 2.51
C LEU A 75 -6.47 -13.16 3.75
N LEU A 76 -5.48 -12.77 4.57
CA LEU A 76 -5.22 -13.42 5.86
C LEU A 76 -6.46 -13.43 6.76
N ASN A 77 -7.15 -12.29 6.88
CA ASN A 77 -8.30 -12.19 7.76
C ASN A 77 -9.56 -12.82 7.17
N PHE A 78 -9.77 -12.70 5.86
CA PHE A 78 -10.91 -13.28 5.17
C PHE A 78 -10.83 -14.82 5.15
N ASN A 79 -9.67 -15.39 4.79
CA ASN A 79 -9.49 -16.85 4.73
C ASN A 79 -9.53 -17.51 6.12
N ASN A 80 -9.11 -16.78 7.17
CA ASN A 80 -9.24 -17.24 8.55
C ASN A 80 -10.61 -16.97 9.16
N HIS A 81 -11.59 -16.49 8.38
CA HIS A 81 -12.94 -16.16 8.83
C HIS A 81 -13.00 -15.14 9.99
N ASN A 82 -11.98 -14.28 10.09
CA ASN A 82 -11.98 -13.17 11.04
C ASN A 82 -12.93 -12.03 10.63
N ILE A 83 -13.21 -11.94 9.33
CA ILE A 83 -14.09 -10.93 8.71
C ILE A 83 -14.89 -11.58 7.57
N ASP A 84 -16.01 -10.97 7.22
CA ASP A 84 -16.85 -11.28 6.05
C ASP A 84 -16.96 -10.07 5.08
N LEU A 85 -16.14 -9.02 5.30
CA LEU A 85 -16.07 -7.84 4.45
C LEU A 85 -15.74 -8.19 3.00
N VAL A 86 -16.44 -7.54 2.07
CA VAL A 86 -16.20 -7.66 0.62
C VAL A 86 -15.29 -6.56 0.11
N LYS A 87 -14.50 -6.85 -0.92
CA LYS A 87 -13.71 -5.85 -1.63
C LYS A 87 -14.61 -5.02 -2.54
N LEU A 88 -14.48 -3.71 -2.49
CA LEU A 88 -15.29 -2.78 -3.29
C LEU A 88 -14.47 -2.02 -4.32
N VAL A 89 -13.21 -1.70 -4.00
CA VAL A 89 -12.25 -1.02 -4.87
C VAL A 89 -10.92 -1.72 -4.72
N GLU A 90 -10.33 -2.19 -5.83
CA GLU A 90 -9.10 -3.00 -5.83
C GLU A 90 -8.02 -2.47 -6.76
N SER A 91 -8.36 -1.54 -7.66
CA SER A 91 -7.48 -1.09 -8.74
C SER A 91 -7.58 0.42 -8.96
N GLY A 92 -6.63 0.92 -9.76
CA GLY A 92 -6.47 2.34 -10.10
C GLY A 92 -5.18 2.92 -9.55
N LYS A 93 -4.71 4.00 -10.17
CA LYS A 93 -3.46 4.70 -9.79
C LYS A 93 -3.37 4.99 -8.30
N SER A 94 -4.49 5.44 -7.71
CA SER A 94 -4.56 5.80 -6.29
C SER A 94 -4.45 4.59 -5.36
N MET A 95 -4.67 3.36 -5.83
CA MET A 95 -4.54 2.12 -5.04
C MET A 95 -3.15 1.47 -5.16
N LEU A 96 -2.29 1.98 -6.05
CA LEU A 96 -0.93 1.46 -6.17
C LEU A 96 -0.13 1.70 -4.88
N ASN A 97 0.58 0.65 -4.47
CA ASN A 97 1.56 0.65 -3.39
C ASN A 97 2.89 0.15 -3.97
N VAL A 98 3.66 1.08 -4.53
CA VAL A 98 4.93 0.77 -5.19
C VAL A 98 6.04 0.68 -4.15
N TYR A 99 6.86 -0.36 -4.25
CA TYR A 99 8.02 -0.58 -3.39
C TYR A 99 9.29 -0.25 -4.17
N SER A 100 10.14 0.59 -3.59
CA SER A 100 11.45 0.95 -4.13
C SER A 100 12.55 0.50 -3.18
N ALA A 101 13.64 -0.05 -3.72
CA ALA A 101 14.85 -0.35 -2.95
C ALA A 101 15.89 0.73 -3.22
N ILE A 102 16.28 1.47 -2.19
CA ILE A 102 17.17 2.63 -2.31
C ILE A 102 18.45 2.35 -1.50
N ALA A 103 19.60 2.36 -2.17
CA ALA A 103 20.89 2.30 -1.48
C ALA A 103 21.24 3.69 -0.93
N GLY A 104 21.61 3.76 0.35
CA GLY A 104 22.11 5.00 0.95
C GLY A 104 23.39 5.47 0.27
N ASN A 105 23.53 6.79 0.08
CA ASN A 105 24.69 7.38 -0.58
C ASN A 105 25.98 7.14 0.25
N PRO A 106 26.95 6.35 -0.25
CA PRO A 106 28.16 6.01 0.51
C PRO A 106 29.09 7.21 0.73
N ARG A 107 28.87 8.33 0.03
CA ARG A 107 29.64 9.57 0.17
C ARG A 107 29.03 10.53 1.20
N ASN A 108 27.81 10.27 1.67
CA ASN A 108 27.17 11.12 2.67
C ASN A 108 27.72 10.79 4.06
N ALA A 109 28.53 11.70 4.61
CA ALA A 109 29.18 11.54 5.91
C ALA A 109 28.19 11.44 7.10
N ASN A 110 26.93 11.85 6.92
CA ASN A 110 25.88 11.73 7.95
C ASN A 110 25.20 10.36 7.94
N LEU A 111 25.41 9.54 6.90
CA LEU A 111 24.95 8.17 6.91
C LEU A 111 25.98 7.31 7.65
N THR A 112 25.51 6.48 8.59
CA THR A 112 26.32 5.42 9.21
C THR A 112 27.06 4.64 8.13
N LYS A 113 28.23 4.06 8.43
CA LYS A 113 29.03 3.21 7.50
C LYS A 113 28.15 2.12 6.88
N ALA A 114 27.46 2.46 5.79
CA ALA A 114 26.51 1.61 5.15
C ALA A 114 27.31 0.56 4.37
N ASN A 115 26.89 -0.71 4.47
CA ASN A 115 27.43 -1.75 3.60
C ASN A 115 26.87 -1.57 2.19
N PHE A 116 27.39 -0.58 1.46
CA PHE A 116 26.90 -0.22 0.13
C PHE A 116 26.97 -1.39 -0.84
N GLU A 117 28.07 -2.14 -0.84
CA GLU A 117 28.23 -3.35 -1.65
C GLU A 117 27.13 -4.38 -1.34
N GLY A 118 26.86 -4.63 -0.06
CA GLY A 118 25.76 -5.50 0.37
C GLY A 118 24.39 -5.00 -0.08
N SER A 119 24.12 -3.70 0.03
CA SER A 119 22.88 -3.10 -0.47
C SER A 119 22.72 -3.29 -1.98
N MET A 120 23.80 -3.09 -2.75
CA MET A 120 23.77 -3.29 -4.20
C MET A 120 23.60 -4.76 -4.59
N LEU A 121 24.17 -5.70 -3.82
CA LEU A 121 23.91 -7.13 -4.02
C LEU A 121 22.43 -7.46 -3.81
N LEU A 122 21.81 -6.95 -2.75
CA LEU A 122 20.39 -7.13 -2.51
C LEU A 122 19.54 -6.51 -3.62
N ILE A 123 19.81 -5.26 -4.01
CA ILE A 123 19.06 -4.59 -5.09
C ILE A 123 19.16 -5.40 -6.39
N ARG A 124 20.37 -5.84 -6.78
CA ARG A 124 20.58 -6.71 -7.95
C ARG A 124 19.79 -8.01 -7.88
N TYR A 125 19.69 -8.62 -6.69
CA TYR A 125 18.87 -9.81 -6.50
C TYR A 125 17.38 -9.49 -6.69
N LEU A 126 16.86 -8.44 -6.06
CA LEU A 126 15.44 -8.05 -6.16
C LEU A 126 15.03 -7.74 -7.61
N VAL A 127 15.94 -7.18 -8.42
CA VAL A 127 15.74 -6.87 -9.84
C VAL A 127 16.30 -7.96 -10.78
N SER A 128 16.57 -9.16 -10.27
CA SER A 128 16.92 -10.32 -11.11
C SER A 128 15.68 -11.12 -11.51
N ASN A 129 15.79 -12.00 -12.50
CA ASN A 129 14.72 -12.95 -12.83
C ASN A 129 14.29 -13.77 -11.62
N GLU A 130 15.24 -14.23 -10.79
CA GLU A 130 14.97 -14.99 -9.57
C GLU A 130 14.13 -14.18 -8.57
N GLY A 131 14.52 -12.93 -8.29
CA GLY A 131 13.77 -12.05 -7.38
C GLY A 131 12.38 -11.70 -7.91
N GLN A 132 12.24 -11.44 -9.21
CA GLN A 132 10.95 -11.16 -9.83
C GLN A 132 10.04 -12.40 -9.86
N ASP A 133 10.58 -13.59 -10.04
CA ASP A 133 9.83 -14.86 -9.97
C ASP A 133 9.40 -15.19 -8.53
N LEU A 134 10.22 -14.83 -7.54
CA LEU A 134 9.82 -14.88 -6.13
C LEU A 134 8.60 -13.98 -5.90
N PHE A 135 8.63 -12.73 -6.36
CA PHE A 135 7.47 -11.84 -6.22
C PHE A 135 6.22 -12.36 -6.94
N ALA A 136 6.38 -12.96 -8.13
CA ALA A 136 5.26 -13.48 -8.91
C ALA A 136 4.60 -14.72 -8.28
N SER A 137 5.35 -15.50 -7.51
CA SER A 137 4.88 -16.74 -6.89
C SER A 137 4.50 -16.58 -5.41
N PHE A 138 4.94 -15.51 -4.76
CA PHE A 138 4.70 -15.31 -3.33
C PHE A 138 3.21 -15.16 -3.00
N GLY A 139 2.73 -16.03 -2.11
CA GLY A 139 1.33 -16.07 -1.66
C GLY A 139 0.39 -16.90 -2.54
N VAL A 140 0.80 -17.34 -3.74
CA VAL A 140 -0.06 -18.15 -4.63
C VAL A 140 -0.51 -19.44 -3.95
N LYS A 141 0.40 -20.12 -3.26
CA LYS A 141 0.11 -21.37 -2.56
C LYS A 141 -0.92 -21.19 -1.43
N ASP A 142 -0.81 -20.11 -0.68
CA ASP A 142 -1.57 -19.90 0.56
C ASP A 142 -2.91 -19.18 0.30
N TYR A 143 -2.97 -18.35 -0.74
CA TYR A 143 -4.11 -17.46 -1.02
C TYR A 143 -4.70 -17.61 -2.42
N GLY A 144 -4.15 -18.48 -3.27
CA GLY A 144 -4.61 -18.70 -4.64
C GLY A 144 -4.28 -17.56 -5.62
N GLN A 145 -3.55 -16.54 -5.18
CA GLN A 145 -3.12 -15.41 -6.00
C GLN A 145 -1.79 -14.84 -5.51
N SER A 146 -1.06 -14.16 -6.39
CA SER A 146 0.17 -13.46 -5.99
C SER A 146 -0.16 -12.23 -5.15
N LEU A 147 0.61 -12.01 -4.08
CA LEU A 147 0.50 -10.81 -3.25
C LEU A 147 1.30 -9.63 -3.81
N PHE A 148 2.28 -9.91 -4.67
CA PHE A 148 3.12 -8.89 -5.31
C PHE A 148 3.08 -9.04 -6.82
N LYS A 149 3.23 -7.91 -7.53
CA LYS A 149 3.32 -7.90 -8.98
C LYS A 149 4.76 -7.54 -9.36
N PRO A 150 5.47 -8.41 -10.12
CA PRO A 150 6.81 -8.08 -10.59
C PRO A 150 6.78 -6.89 -11.55
N TYR A 151 7.73 -5.97 -11.40
CA TYR A 151 7.81 -4.76 -12.20
C TYR A 151 8.60 -4.97 -13.50
N LEU A 152 9.71 -5.71 -13.47
CA LEU A 152 10.61 -5.77 -14.63
C LEU A 152 9.97 -6.40 -15.86
N LYS A 153 9.24 -7.50 -15.68
CA LYS A 153 8.51 -8.14 -16.78
C LYS A 153 7.48 -7.20 -17.41
N LEU A 154 6.83 -6.37 -16.59
CA LEU A 154 5.90 -5.35 -17.07
C LEU A 154 6.65 -4.26 -17.85
N ALA A 155 7.76 -3.75 -17.31
CA ALA A 155 8.54 -2.68 -17.93
C ALA A 155 9.21 -3.11 -19.25
N GLU A 156 9.78 -4.32 -19.31
CA GLU A 156 10.45 -4.85 -20.51
C GLU A 156 9.46 -5.16 -21.64
N SER A 157 8.30 -5.74 -21.31
CA SER A 157 7.29 -6.06 -22.32
C SER A 157 6.42 -4.86 -22.70
N ASN A 158 6.36 -3.84 -21.85
CA ASN A 158 5.43 -2.72 -21.90
C ASN A 158 3.98 -3.18 -22.13
N SER A 159 3.59 -4.29 -21.50
CA SER A 159 2.28 -4.93 -21.72
C SER A 159 1.10 -4.10 -21.21
N ASP A 160 1.37 -3.18 -20.28
CA ASP A 160 0.40 -2.20 -19.76
C ASP A 160 1.10 -0.82 -19.62
N PRO A 161 1.06 0.00 -20.68
CA PRO A 161 1.74 1.30 -20.70
C PRO A 161 1.18 2.29 -19.67
N GLU A 162 -0.13 2.22 -19.38
CA GLU A 162 -0.76 3.11 -18.40
C GLU A 162 -0.27 2.79 -16.99
N LEU A 163 -0.27 1.50 -16.61
CA LEU A 163 0.27 1.06 -15.33
C LEU A 163 1.76 1.39 -15.19
N THR A 164 2.54 1.20 -16.25
CA THR A 164 3.97 1.56 -16.27
C THR A 164 4.17 3.05 -16.01
N GLN A 165 3.39 3.91 -16.69
CA GLN A 165 3.45 5.35 -16.45
C GLN A 165 3.04 5.72 -15.02
N TRP A 166 2.01 5.08 -14.47
CA TRP A 166 1.59 5.31 -13.09
C TRP A 166 2.65 4.90 -12.08
N ILE A 167 3.35 3.79 -12.31
CA ILE A 167 4.48 3.36 -11.47
C ILE A 167 5.60 4.38 -11.55
N HIS A 168 5.94 4.85 -12.76
CA HIS A 168 6.96 5.87 -12.96
C HIS A 168 6.64 7.15 -12.16
N ASP A 169 5.41 7.66 -12.26
CA ASP A 169 4.97 8.86 -11.56
C ASP A 169 5.02 8.75 -10.02
N LEU A 170 4.96 7.52 -9.49
CA LEU A 170 4.94 7.26 -8.04
C LEU A 170 6.32 6.88 -7.48
N ALA A 171 7.16 6.21 -8.26
CA ALA A 171 8.41 5.62 -7.80
C ALA A 171 9.64 6.49 -8.03
N PHE A 172 9.60 7.35 -9.05
CA PHE A 172 10.72 8.19 -9.45
C PHE A 172 10.69 9.49 -8.67
N VAL A 173 11.85 9.90 -8.16
CA VAL A 173 12.01 11.17 -7.43
C VAL A 173 12.58 12.18 -8.41
N ASP A 174 11.85 13.27 -8.64
CA ASP A 174 12.18 14.31 -9.62
C ASP A 174 12.45 13.78 -11.05
N GLY A 175 11.75 12.69 -11.42
CA GLY A 175 11.90 12.03 -12.72
C GLY A 175 13.16 11.16 -12.84
N SER A 176 13.89 10.93 -11.75
CA SER A 176 15.07 10.06 -11.70
C SER A 176 14.85 8.86 -10.76
N GLU A 177 15.45 7.72 -11.10
CA GLU A 177 15.59 6.57 -10.19
C GLU A 177 16.64 6.83 -9.10
N CYS A 178 17.55 7.77 -9.35
CA CYS A 178 18.62 8.17 -8.45
C CYS A 178 18.76 9.70 -8.54
N PRO A 179 17.97 10.47 -7.77
CA PRO A 179 18.12 11.92 -7.68
C PRO A 179 19.49 12.27 -7.06
N ASP A 180 20.03 13.43 -7.45
CA ASP A 180 21.35 13.93 -7.02
C ASP A 180 21.46 14.21 -5.50
#